data_AF-A0A2M8KVU8-F1
#
_entry.id   AF-A0A2M8KVU8-F1
#
_cell.length_a   1.000
_cell.length_b   1.000
_cell.length_c   1.000
_cell.angle_alpha   90.00
_cell.angle_beta   90.00
_cell.angle_gamma   90.00
#
_symmetry.space_group_name_H-M   'P 1'
#
loop_
_entity.id
_entity.type
_entity.pdbx_description
1 polymer ?
#
loop_
_entity_poly.entity_id
_entity_poly.type
_entity_poly.pdbx_seq_one_letter_code
_entity_poly.pdbx_strand_id
1 'polypeptide(L)' 'MQGFFHAENMARRKREDYTVRSLNKISNGKGYSVTLPIEVIRLFRWQRKQKLSLQIDKENKRIIITDWEK' A
#
# COMPACT_ATOMS: atom_id res chain seq x y z
N MET A 1 -9.85 -22.48 13.93
CA MET A 1 -8.44 -22.32 13.53
C MET A 1 -8.25 -22.95 12.18
N GLN A 2 -7.95 -22.18 11.13
CA GLN A 2 -7.43 -22.71 9.87
C GLN A 2 -6.39 -21.73 9.35
N GLY A 3 -5.13 -22.10 9.53
CA GLY A 3 -4.01 -21.53 8.79
C GLY A 3 -3.89 -22.31 7.49
N PHE A 4 -3.83 -21.58 6.38
CA PHE A 4 -3.27 -22.07 5.12
C PHE A 4 -2.42 -20.93 4.56
N PHE A 5 -1.16 -20.88 5.00
CA PHE A 5 -0.10 -20.25 4.22
C PHE A 5 0.31 -21.26 3.14
N HIS A 6 -0.23 -21.12 1.94
CA HIS A 6 0.34 -21.77 0.77
C HIS A 6 1.49 -20.89 0.27
N ALA A 7 2.70 -21.21 0.74
CA ALA A 7 3.93 -20.71 0.19
C ALA A 7 4.29 -21.56 -1.04
N GLU A 8 3.73 -21.22 -2.20
CA GLU A 8 4.18 -21.75 -3.48
C GLU A 8 4.86 -20.65 -4.30
N ASN A 9 6.17 -20.85 -4.52
CA ASN A 9 6.92 -20.50 -5.71
C ASN A 9 6.49 -19.25 -6.50
N MET A 10 6.70 -18.08 -5.90
CA MET A 10 6.88 -16.83 -6.63
C MET A 10 8.27 -16.82 -7.28
N ALA A 11 8.50 -17.70 -8.25
CA ALA A 11 9.66 -17.64 -9.13
C ALA A 11 9.70 -16.23 -9.74
N ARG A 12 10.63 -15.40 -9.24
CA ARG A 12 10.91 -14.00 -9.59
C ARG A 12 10.00 -13.44 -10.70
N ARG A 13 8.82 -12.92 -10.32
CA ARG A 13 8.09 -12.01 -11.23
C ARG A 13 9.05 -10.88 -11.59
N LYS A 14 9.06 -10.48 -12.87
CA LYS A 14 9.86 -9.33 -13.35
C LYS A 14 9.68 -8.15 -12.39
N ARG A 15 10.77 -7.42 -12.13
CA ARG A 15 10.79 -6.25 -11.23
C ARG A 15 9.75 -5.18 -11.58
N GLU A 16 9.03 -5.23 -12.70
CA GLU A 16 8.09 -4.18 -13.06
C GLU A 16 6.74 -4.32 -12.33
N ASP A 17 6.33 -5.53 -11.92
CA ASP A 17 5.00 -5.77 -11.34
C ASP A 17 4.94 -5.62 -9.81
N TYR A 18 6.03 -5.28 -9.12
CA TYR A 18 6.02 -5.19 -7.65
C TYR A 18 5.29 -3.94 -7.13
N THR A 19 4.98 -2.95 -7.95
CA THR A 19 4.27 -1.73 -7.51
C THR A 19 2.77 -1.80 -7.78
N VAL A 20 2.32 -2.66 -8.69
CA VAL A 20 0.88 -2.84 -8.98
C VAL A 20 0.25 -3.65 -7.85
N ARG A 21 -0.83 -3.11 -7.27
CA ARG A 21 -1.53 -3.68 -6.12
C ARG A 21 -3.03 -3.54 -6.29
N SER A 22 -3.77 -4.54 -5.84
CA SER A 22 -5.23 -4.50 -5.81
C SER A 22 -5.72 -3.55 -4.72
N LEU A 23 -6.79 -2.82 -5.03
CA LEU A 23 -7.51 -2.00 -4.07
C LEU A 23 -8.51 -2.88 -3.32
N ASN A 24 -8.37 -2.99 -2.00
CA ASN A 24 -9.20 -3.86 -1.17
C ASN A 24 -10.24 -3.05 -0.41
N LYS A 25 -11.49 -3.51 -0.40
CA LYS A 25 -12.57 -2.85 0.34
C LYS A 25 -12.45 -3.18 1.82
N ILE A 26 -12.55 -2.16 2.68
CA ILE A 26 -12.44 -2.28 4.14
C ILE A 26 -13.58 -1.53 4.84
N SER A 27 -13.60 -1.58 6.19
CA SER A 27 -14.51 -0.80 7.04
C SER A 27 -15.99 -0.91 6.67
N ASN A 28 -16.48 -2.15 6.48
CA ASN A 28 -17.85 -2.45 6.05
C ASN A 28 -18.26 -1.68 4.78
N GLY A 29 -17.31 -1.45 3.88
CA GLY A 29 -17.54 -0.80 2.61
C GLY A 29 -17.41 0.73 2.61
N LYS A 30 -17.05 1.33 3.74
CA LYS A 30 -16.86 2.78 3.87
C LYS A 30 -15.44 3.25 3.51
N GLY A 31 -14.52 2.33 3.20
CA GLY A 31 -13.15 2.67 2.84
C GLY A 31 -12.48 1.61 1.99
N TYR A 32 -11.31 1.96 1.48
CA TYR A 32 -10.44 1.07 0.72
C TYR A 32 -9.01 1.15 1.25
N SER A 33 -8.24 0.07 1.07
CA SER A 33 -6.82 0.02 1.37
C SER A 33 -6.02 -0.53 0.19
N VAL A 34 -4.81 0.00 0.04
CA VAL A 34 -3.77 -0.55 -0.82
C VAL A 34 -2.57 -0.87 0.05
N THR A 35 -1.96 -2.03 -0.16
CA THR A 35 -0.74 -2.40 0.55
C THR A 35 0.45 -1.69 -0.08
N LEU A 36 1.12 -0.84 0.70
CA LEU A 36 2.38 -0.24 0.26
C LEU A 36 3.51 -1.29 0.30
N PRO A 37 4.32 -1.39 -0.76
CA PRO A 37 5.53 -2.22 -0.74
C PRO A 37 6.44 -1.84 0.43
N ILE A 38 7.07 -2.83 1.07
CA ILE A 38 7.92 -2.61 2.24
C ILE A 38 9.16 -1.76 1.90
N GLU A 39 9.60 -1.79 0.65
CA GLU A 39 10.70 -1.00 0.11
C GLU A 39 10.40 0.49 0.21
N VAL A 40 9.16 0.91 -0.09
CA VAL A 40 8.73 2.31 0.02
C VAL A 40 8.75 2.77 1.47
N ILE A 41 8.20 1.95 2.38
CA ILE A 41 8.19 2.24 3.82
C ILE A 41 9.61 2.40 4.37
N ARG A 42 10.54 1.53 3.95
CA ARG A 42 11.96 1.59 4.35
C ARG A 42 12.66 2.81 3.77
N LEU A 43 12.43 3.10 2.49
CA LEU A 43 13.04 4.25 1.80
C LEU A 43 12.62 5.56 2.45
N PHE A 44 11.34 5.71 2.78
CA PHE A 44 10.78 6.93 3.40
C PHE A 44 10.94 6.94 4.93
N ARG A 45 11.47 5.85 5.51
CA ARG A 45 11.61 5.67 6.97
C ARG A 45 10.30 5.87 7.74
N TRP A 46 9.19 5.55 7.07
CA TRP A 46 7.86 5.67 7.65
C TRP A 46 7.66 4.66 8.77
N GLN A 47 7.07 5.13 9.86
CA GLN A 47 6.88 4.34 11.08
C GLN A 47 5.46 3.78 11.18
N ARG A 48 5.33 2.66 11.91
CA ARG A 48 4.03 2.05 12.16
C ARG A 48 3.09 3.04 12.87
N LYS A 49 1.85 3.14 12.39
CA LYS A 49 0.78 4.00 12.94
C LYS A 49 1.08 5.51 12.91
N GLN A 50 2.10 5.96 12.17
CA GLN A 50 2.31 7.39 11.99
C GLN A 50 1.15 8.01 11.19
N LYS A 51 0.95 9.32 11.37
CA LYS A 51 -0.01 10.08 10.57
C LYS A 51 0.62 10.47 9.25
N LEU A 52 -0.18 10.43 8.18
CA LEU A 52 0.19 10.82 6.84
C LEU A 52 -0.85 11.81 6.31
N SER A 53 -0.41 12.75 5.48
CA SER A 53 -1.31 13.61 4.71
C SER A 53 -1.67 12.94 3.40
N LEU A 54 -2.91 13.15 2.95
CA LEU A 54 -3.38 12.69 1.65
C LEU A 54 -3.89 13.88 0.85
N GLN A 55 -3.27 14.13 -0.29
CA GLN A 55 -3.70 15.14 -1.26
C GLN A 55 -4.31 14.44 -2.48
N ILE A 56 -5.40 14.99 -2.99
CA ILE A 56 -6.13 14.45 -4.15
C ILE A 56 -5.85 15.34 -5.36
N ASP A 57 -5.18 14.78 -6.36
CA ASP A 57 -5.01 15.39 -7.67
C ASP A 57 -6.04 14.75 -8.61
N LYS A 58 -7.17 15.44 -8.76
CA LYS A 58 -8.33 14.95 -9.52
C LYS A 58 -8.05 14.93 -11.02
N GLU A 59 -7.28 15.88 -11.52
CA GLU A 59 -6.96 16.02 -12.95
C GLU A 59 -6.18 14.80 -13.44
N ASN A 60 -5.18 14.38 -12.65
CA ASN A 60 -4.33 13.24 -12.97
C ASN A 60 -4.81 11.92 -12.36
N LYS A 61 -5.97 11.92 -11.68
CA LYS A 61 -6.56 10.76 -10.99
C LYS A 61 -5.56 10.06 -10.05
N ARG A 62 -4.79 10.84 -9.29
CA ARG A 62 -3.78 10.31 -8.36
C ARG A 62 -3.99 10.85 -6.96
N ILE A 63 -3.53 10.08 -5.99
CA ILE A 63 -3.37 10.53 -4.60
C ILE A 63 -1.88 10.68 -4.31
N ILE A 64 -1.54 11.74 -3.59
CA ILE A 64 -0.18 11.99 -3.12
C ILE A 64 -0.21 11.83 -1.60
N ILE A 65 0.67 10.97 -1.10
CA ILE A 65 0.77 10.69 0.34
C ILE A 65 2.11 11.25 0.82
N THR A 66 2.07 12.14 1.79
CA THR A 66 3.26 12.78 2.39
C THR A 66 3.25 12.60 3.89
N ASP A 67 4.40 12.82 4.54
CA ASP A 67 4.44 12.94 5.98
C ASP A 67 3.51 14.06 6.47
N TRP A 68 2.89 13.83 7.63
CA TRP A 68 2.11 14.85 8.30
C TRP A 68 3.06 15.69 9.17
N GLU A 69 3.60 16.75 8.57
CA GLU A 69 4.34 17.78 9.30
C GLU A 69 3.33 18.63 10.09
N LYS A 70 3.65 18.86 11.37
CA LYS A 70 2.82 19.64 12.28
C LYS A 70 3.28 21.08 12.32
#